data_AF-A0A7S2I832-F1
#
_entry.id   AF-A0A7S2I832-F1
#
_cell.length_a   1.000
_cell.length_b   1.000
_cell.length_c   1.000
_cell.angle_alpha   90.00
_cell.angle_beta   90.00
_cell.angle_gamma   90.00
#
_symmetry.space_group_name_H-M   'P 1'
#
loop_
_entity.id
_entity.type
_entity.pdbx_description
1 polymer ?
#
loop_
_entity_poly.entity_id
_entity_poly.type
_entity_poly.pdbx_seq_one_letter_code
_entity_poly.pdbx_strand_id
1 'polypeptide(L)'
;GGRVPPMASKQVEGTAAKPSFFSRVGASIANTARSNLRPGAGLYSLGFGVAAGVVLSGVVYAGRTLSVMLFDHEYYKLQSRKRYYEKQLIFSREQEEAQEAHYLAAMASEYDPAATRMPFKPLDPTYRF
;
A
#
# COMPACT_ATOMS: atom_id res chain seq x y z
N GLY A 1 -66.53 60.93 5.36
CA GLY A 1 -66.22 60.01 6.47
C GLY A 1 -65.39 58.86 5.94
N GLY A 2 -64.20 58.67 6.52
CA GLY A 2 -63.37 57.45 6.56
C GLY A 2 -63.16 56.61 5.29
N ARG A 3 -62.07 56.88 4.54
CA ARG A 3 -61.41 55.83 3.73
C ARG A 3 -60.42 55.08 4.62
N VAL A 4 -60.62 53.78 4.76
CA VAL A 4 -59.70 52.84 5.43
C VAL A 4 -58.45 52.69 4.55
N PRO A 5 -57.21 52.83 5.07
CA PRO A 5 -56.02 52.60 4.28
C PRO A 5 -55.81 51.09 4.03
N PRO A 6 -55.36 50.66 2.84
CA PRO A 6 -54.98 49.28 2.62
C PRO A 6 -53.74 48.97 3.48
N MET A 7 -53.83 47.90 4.27
CA MET A 7 -52.71 47.42 5.07
C MET A 7 -51.54 47.08 4.14
N ALA A 8 -50.44 47.80 4.29
CA ALA A 8 -49.16 47.44 3.72
C ALA A 8 -48.76 46.08 4.32
N SER A 9 -48.86 45.03 3.52
CA SER A 9 -48.21 43.76 3.81
C SER A 9 -46.73 44.05 3.99
N LYS A 10 -46.24 43.91 5.23
CA LYS A 10 -44.81 43.99 5.55
C LYS A 10 -44.08 43.06 4.60
N GLN A 11 -43.43 43.68 3.62
CA GLN A 11 -42.41 43.08 2.79
C GLN A 11 -41.43 42.46 3.77
N VAL A 12 -41.36 41.12 3.82
CA VAL A 12 -40.32 40.43 4.57
C VAL A 12 -39.04 40.94 3.96
N GLU A 13 -38.35 41.81 4.69
CA GLU A 13 -37.01 42.26 4.42
C GLU A 13 -36.19 41.01 4.22
N GLY A 14 -35.97 40.65 2.95
CA GLY A 14 -34.98 39.68 2.56
C GLY A 14 -33.66 40.27 3.01
N THR A 15 -33.24 39.93 4.22
CA THR A 15 -31.92 40.16 4.75
C THR A 15 -30.96 39.76 3.64
N ALA A 16 -30.38 40.76 2.98
CA ALA A 16 -29.39 40.55 1.95
C ALA A 16 -28.21 39.87 2.64
N ALA A 17 -28.26 38.55 2.73
CA ALA A 17 -27.23 37.73 3.31
C ALA A 17 -25.99 38.02 2.47
N LYS A 18 -25.07 38.80 3.05
CA LYS A 18 -23.77 39.07 2.44
C LYS A 18 -23.24 37.72 1.96
N PRO A 19 -23.00 37.54 0.65
CA PRO A 19 -22.55 36.25 0.16
C PRO A 19 -21.26 35.91 0.89
N SER A 20 -21.25 34.78 1.59
CA SER A 20 -20.10 34.28 2.36
C SER A 20 -18.88 34.16 1.43
N PHE A 21 -17.67 34.31 1.96
CA PHE A 21 -16.44 34.22 1.16
C PHE A 21 -16.40 32.96 0.28
N PHE A 22 -16.84 31.82 0.82
CA PHE A 22 -16.97 30.57 0.06
C PHE A 22 -18.02 30.63 -1.07
N SER A 23 -19.14 31.33 -0.89
CA SER A 23 -20.11 31.55 -1.97
C SER A 23 -19.59 32.52 -3.05
N ARG A 24 -18.74 33.48 -2.69
CA ARG A 24 -18.10 34.40 -3.66
C ARG A 24 -16.99 33.71 -4.44
N VAL A 25 -16.17 32.90 -3.76
CA VAL A 25 -15.14 32.07 -4.39
C VAL A 25 -15.79 31.00 -5.27
N GLY A 26 -16.84 30.33 -4.78
CA GLY A 26 -17.61 29.36 -5.56
C GLY A 26 -18.29 29.99 -6.78
N ALA A 27 -18.90 31.17 -6.64
CA ALA A 27 -19.49 31.90 -7.76
C ALA A 27 -18.43 32.42 -8.75
N SER A 28 -17.25 32.82 -8.28
CA SER A 28 -16.12 33.24 -9.13
C SER A 28 -15.52 32.07 -9.92
N ILE A 29 -15.32 30.92 -9.28
CA ILE A 29 -14.87 29.69 -9.93
C ILE A 29 -15.93 29.21 -10.93
N ALA A 30 -17.21 29.24 -10.56
CA ALA A 30 -18.30 28.83 -11.44
C ALA A 30 -18.45 29.77 -12.65
N ASN A 31 -18.35 31.09 -12.48
CA ASN A 31 -18.40 32.05 -13.58
C ASN A 31 -17.15 32.00 -14.47
N THR A 32 -15.97 31.75 -13.89
CA THR A 32 -14.71 31.59 -14.63
C THR A 32 -14.69 30.27 -15.41
N ALA A 33 -15.18 29.18 -14.82
CA ALA A 33 -15.36 27.91 -15.50
C ALA A 33 -16.39 28.04 -16.63
N ARG A 34 -17.55 28.68 -16.39
CA ARG A 34 -18.60 28.85 -17.42
C ARG A 34 -18.14 29.70 -18.62
N SER A 35 -17.21 30.63 -18.42
CA SER A 35 -16.62 31.44 -19.51
C SER A 35 -15.39 30.80 -20.18
N ASN A 36 -14.68 29.88 -19.50
CA ASN A 36 -13.44 29.24 -19.97
C ASN A 36 -13.55 27.71 -20.21
N LEU A 37 -14.75 27.15 -20.21
CA LEU A 37 -15.04 25.78 -20.65
C LEU A 37 -15.38 25.71 -22.16
N ARG A 38 -15.25 26.83 -22.88
CA ARG A 38 -15.35 26.84 -24.34
C ARG A 38 -14.12 26.16 -24.96
N PRO A 39 -14.27 25.45 -26.10
CA PRO A 39 -13.14 24.92 -26.84
C PRO A 39 -12.14 26.04 -27.16
N GLY A 40 -10.87 25.86 -26.77
CA GLY A 40 -9.80 26.84 -26.99
C GLY A 40 -9.43 27.72 -25.78
N ALA A 41 -10.16 27.64 -24.67
CA ALA A 41 -9.74 28.27 -23.42
C ALA A 41 -8.75 27.40 -22.62
N GLY A 42 -7.80 28.02 -21.91
CA GLY A 42 -6.70 27.31 -21.24
C GLY A 42 -7.15 26.29 -20.18
N LEU A 43 -8.28 26.53 -19.50
CA LEU A 43 -8.86 25.58 -18.54
C LEU A 43 -9.50 24.37 -19.23
N TYR A 44 -10.08 24.56 -20.43
CA TYR A 44 -10.60 23.46 -21.24
C TYR A 44 -9.48 22.53 -21.70
N SER A 45 -8.35 23.06 -22.18
CA SER A 45 -7.21 22.24 -22.60
C SER A 45 -6.56 21.49 -21.43
N LEU A 46 -6.49 22.10 -20.25
CA LEU A 46 -5.97 21.43 -19.06
C LEU A 46 -6.90 20.30 -18.60
N GLY A 47 -8.21 20.55 -18.58
CA GLY A 47 -9.21 19.51 -18.28
C GLY A 47 -9.19 18.37 -19.31
N PHE A 48 -9.05 18.69 -20.59
CA PHE A 48 -8.91 17.70 -21.66
C PHE A 48 -7.64 16.86 -21.50
N GLY A 49 -6.51 17.47 -21.13
CA GLY A 49 -5.26 16.76 -20.85
C GLY A 49 -5.39 15.81 -19.65
N VAL A 50 -6.03 16.24 -18.57
CA VAL A 50 -6.31 15.38 -17.41
C VAL A 50 -7.23 14.22 -17.79
N ALA A 51 -8.32 14.49 -18.52
CA ALA A 51 -9.23 13.46 -18.98
C ALA A 51 -8.55 12.45 -19.91
N ALA A 52 -7.74 12.92 -20.86
CA ALA A 52 -6.95 12.07 -21.74
C ALA A 52 -5.95 11.21 -20.94
N GLY A 53 -5.29 11.77 -19.93
CA GLY A 53 -4.39 11.02 -19.05
C GLY A 53 -5.10 9.90 -18.27
N VAL A 54 -6.31 10.17 -17.76
CA VAL A 54 -7.12 9.15 -17.08
C VAL A 54 -7.58 8.06 -18.06
N VAL A 55 -8.04 8.43 -19.25
CA VAL A 55 -8.47 7.45 -20.26
C VAL A 55 -7.30 6.58 -20.72
N LEU A 56 -6.14 7.19 -21.03
CA LEU A 56 -4.94 6.45 -21.45
C LEU A 56 -4.44 5.51 -20.36
N SER A 57 -4.39 5.97 -19.11
CA SER A 57 -3.99 5.10 -17.99
C SER A 57 -5.00 3.96 -17.77
N GLY A 58 -6.30 4.23 -17.92
CA GLY A 58 -7.34 3.20 -17.90
C GLY A 58 -7.16 2.15 -18.99
N VAL A 59 -6.88 2.55 -20.23
CA VAL A 59 -6.64 1.64 -21.36
C VAL A 59 -5.39 0.79 -21.13
N VAL A 60 -4.29 1.39 -20.67
CA VAL A 60 -3.06 0.65 -20.36
C VAL A 60 -3.30 -0.37 -19.24
N TYR A 61 -4.02 0.01 -18.19
CA TYR A 61 -4.33 -0.89 -17.08
C TYR A 61 -5.25 -2.03 -17.53
N ALA A 62 -6.32 -1.73 -18.27
CA ALA A 62 -7.21 -2.74 -18.83
C ALA A 62 -6.46 -3.71 -19.77
N GLY A 63 -5.59 -3.20 -20.64
CA GLY A 63 -4.76 -4.00 -21.53
C GLY A 63 -3.81 -4.93 -20.76
N ARG A 64 -3.17 -4.45 -19.70
CA ARG A 64 -2.35 -5.30 -18.82
C ARG A 64 -3.17 -6.36 -18.11
N THR A 65 -4.34 -6.01 -17.59
CA THR A 65 -5.23 -6.96 -16.91
C THR A 65 -5.67 -8.07 -17.85
N LEU A 66 -6.06 -7.73 -19.08
CA LEU A 66 -6.41 -8.72 -20.11
C LEU A 66 -5.20 -9.58 -20.49
N SER A 67 -4.00 -8.99 -20.61
CA SER A 67 -2.78 -9.71 -20.88
C SER A 67 -2.46 -10.74 -19.80
N VAL A 68 -2.60 -10.37 -18.52
CA VAL A 68 -2.37 -11.27 -17.39
C VAL A 68 -3.42 -12.38 -17.35
N MET A 69 -4.69 -12.04 -17.55
CA MET A 69 -5.78 -13.03 -17.50
C MET A 69 -5.71 -14.05 -18.63
N LEU A 70 -5.29 -13.65 -19.83
CA LEU A 70 -5.40 -14.51 -21.02
C LEU A 70 -4.06 -15.06 -21.51
N PHE A 71 -2.95 -14.38 -21.26
CA PHE A 71 -1.67 -14.68 -21.92
C PHE A 71 -0.47 -14.85 -20.97
N ASP A 72 -0.64 -14.70 -19.65
CA ASP A 72 0.46 -14.87 -18.71
C ASP A 72 0.58 -16.31 -18.19
N HIS A 73 1.30 -17.13 -18.95
CA HIS A 73 1.66 -18.49 -18.54
C HIS A 73 3.00 -18.54 -17.81
N GLU A 74 3.79 -17.47 -17.86
CA GLU A 74 5.10 -17.41 -17.21
C GLU A 74 4.99 -17.25 -15.71
N TYR A 75 3.97 -16.52 -15.24
CA TYR A 75 3.72 -16.34 -13.81
C TYR A 75 3.64 -17.67 -13.05
N TYR A 76 2.87 -18.63 -13.56
CA TYR A 76 2.74 -19.95 -12.91
C TYR A 76 4.03 -20.77 -12.95
N LYS A 77 4.79 -20.70 -14.04
CA LYS A 77 6.09 -21.37 -14.18
C LYS A 77 7.13 -20.82 -13.21
N LEU A 78 7.18 -19.50 -13.05
CA LEU A 78 8.08 -18.85 -12.10
C LEU A 78 7.67 -19.14 -10.66
N GLN A 79 6.38 -19.14 -10.36
CA GLN A 79 5.89 -19.41 -9.01
C GLN A 79 6.12 -20.86 -8.56
N SER A 80 5.98 -21.84 -9.46
CA SER A 80 6.33 -23.23 -9.14
C SER A 80 7.85 -23.38 -8.92
N ARG A 81 8.65 -22.77 -9.78
CA ARG A 81 10.12 -22.78 -9.67
C ARG A 81 10.62 -22.12 -8.38
N LYS A 82 10.03 -21.00 -7.98
CA LYS A 82 10.36 -20.32 -6.70
C LYS A 82 10.09 -21.22 -5.50
N ARG A 83 8.92 -21.87 -5.44
CA ARG A 83 8.57 -22.82 -4.38
C ARG A 83 9.47 -24.05 -4.36
N TYR A 84 9.91 -24.51 -5.53
CA TYR A 84 10.88 -25.60 -5.63
C TYR A 84 12.23 -25.19 -5.02
N TYR A 85 12.75 -24.01 -5.37
CA TYR A 85 14.01 -23.52 -4.82
C TYR A 85 13.95 -23.27 -3.32
N GLU A 86 12.82 -22.79 -2.81
CA GLU A 86 12.61 -22.62 -1.37
C GLU A 86 12.72 -23.95 -0.63
N LYS A 87 12.10 -25.02 -1.15
CA LYS A 87 12.22 -26.37 -0.58
C LYS A 87 13.65 -26.89 -0.64
N GLN A 88 14.33 -26.70 -1.77
CA GLN A 88 15.71 -27.14 -1.93
C GLN A 88 16.64 -26.44 -0.93
N LEU A 89 16.43 -25.14 -0.71
CA LEU A 89 17.21 -24.34 0.22
C LEU A 89 16.98 -24.79 1.67
N ILE A 90 15.74 -25.04 2.07
CA ILE A 90 15.42 -25.54 3.42
C ILE A 90 16.05 -26.93 3.62
N PHE A 91 15.86 -27.84 2.66
CA PHE A 91 16.44 -29.18 2.73
C PHE A 91 17.97 -29.17 2.88
N SER A 92 18.65 -28.31 2.11
CA SER A 92 20.11 -28.20 2.17
C SER A 92 20.58 -27.70 3.53
N ARG A 93 19.87 -26.71 4.11
CA ARG A 93 20.19 -26.18 5.45
C ARG A 93 19.97 -27.21 6.56
N GLU A 94 18.87 -27.93 6.52
CA GLU A 94 18.59 -28.99 7.51
C GLU A 94 19.62 -30.11 7.41
N GLN A 95 20.06 -30.45 6.19
CA GLN A 95 21.11 -31.44 5.98
C GLN A 95 22.47 -30.96 6.52
N GLU A 96 22.84 -29.71 6.28
CA GLU A 96 24.07 -29.10 6.81
C GLU A 96 24.03 -29.08 8.34
N GLU A 97 22.93 -28.64 8.95
CA GLU A 97 22.76 -28.62 10.41
C GLU A 97 22.86 -30.03 11.02
N ALA A 98 22.24 -31.03 10.40
CA ALA A 98 22.35 -32.41 10.86
C ALA A 98 23.79 -32.93 10.74
N GLN A 99 24.51 -32.59 9.67
CA GLN A 99 25.92 -32.96 9.50
C GLN A 99 26.81 -32.32 10.57
N GLU A 100 26.60 -31.04 10.86
CA GLU A 100 27.32 -30.33 11.93
C GLU A 100 27.02 -30.94 13.30
N ALA A 101 25.76 -31.28 13.59
CA ALA A 101 25.38 -31.95 14.82
C ALA A 101 26.07 -33.32 14.98
N HIS A 102 26.16 -34.11 13.90
CA HIS A 102 26.89 -35.37 13.91
C HIS A 102 28.39 -35.17 14.13
N TYR A 103 28.98 -34.13 13.55
CA TYR A 103 30.39 -33.78 13.79
C TYR A 103 30.64 -33.42 15.26
N LEU A 104 29.78 -32.58 15.85
CA LEU A 104 29.88 -32.22 17.27
C LEU A 104 29.67 -33.44 18.19
N ALA A 105 28.75 -34.33 17.84
CA ALA A 105 28.55 -35.58 18.56
C ALA A 105 29.77 -36.51 18.49
N ALA A 106 30.48 -36.53 17.36
CA ALA A 106 31.74 -37.26 17.24
C ALA A 106 32.82 -36.67 18.16
N MET A 107 32.95 -35.34 18.25
CA MET A 107 33.88 -34.71 19.19
C MET A 107 33.53 -35.00 20.66
N ALA A 108 32.24 -35.13 20.98
CA ALA A 108 31.82 -35.51 22.33
C ALA A 108 32.34 -36.91 22.72
N SER A 109 32.65 -37.80 21.77
CA SER A 109 33.28 -39.09 22.06
C SER A 109 34.74 -38.97 22.52
N GLU A 110 35.42 -37.87 22.17
CA GLU A 110 36.79 -37.58 22.62
C GLU A 110 36.81 -36.87 24.00
N TYR A 111 35.65 -36.48 24.51
CA TYR A 111 35.54 -35.76 25.76
C TYR A 111 35.88 -36.66 26.96
N ASP A 112 36.98 -36.34 27.64
CA ASP A 112 37.32 -36.94 28.93
C ASP A 112 36.95 -35.99 30.08
N PRO A 113 35.86 -36.26 30.83
CA PRO A 113 35.45 -35.43 31.96
C PRO A 113 36.49 -35.46 33.10
N ALA A 114 37.30 -36.52 33.21
CA ALA A 114 38.29 -36.63 34.28
C ALA A 114 39.44 -35.62 34.12
N ALA A 115 39.76 -35.22 32.88
CA ALA A 115 40.77 -34.21 32.58
C ALA A 115 40.42 -32.83 33.15
N THR A 116 39.15 -32.53 33.39
CA THR A 116 38.70 -31.25 33.97
C THR A 116 38.92 -31.17 35.49
N ARG A 117 39.25 -32.30 36.14
CA ARG A 117 39.42 -32.38 37.59
C ARG A 117 40.75 -31.78 38.01
N MET A 118 40.71 -30.75 38.86
CA MET A 118 41.91 -30.26 39.53
C MET A 118 42.55 -31.37 40.40
N PRO A 119 43.89 -31.45 40.48
CA PRO A 119 44.57 -32.39 41.36
C PRO A 119 44.01 -32.32 42.80
N PHE A 120 43.81 -33.47 43.42
CA PHE A 120 43.30 -33.62 44.79
C PHE A 120 41.88 -33.11 45.08
N LYS A 121 41.11 -32.68 44.07
CA LYS A 121 39.68 -32.35 44.21
C LYS A 121 38.79 -33.46 43.63
N PRO A 122 37.56 -33.67 44.16
CA PRO A 122 36.58 -34.57 43.56
C PRO A 122 36.14 -34.04 42.19
N LEU A 123 35.70 -34.95 41.32
CA LEU A 123 35.13 -34.58 40.02
C LEU A 123 33.75 -33.94 40.23
N ASP A 124 33.56 -32.76 39.63
CA ASP A 124 32.28 -32.04 39.67
C ASP A 124 31.26 -32.75 38.76
N PRO A 125 30.05 -33.06 39.27
CA PRO A 125 29.00 -33.75 38.50
C PRO A 125 28.51 -32.95 37.28
N THR A 126 28.75 -31.64 37.21
CA THR A 126 28.34 -30.78 36.08
C THR A 126 28.99 -31.17 34.76
N TYR A 127 30.20 -31.74 34.82
CA TYR A 127 30.98 -32.11 33.64
C TYR A 127 30.74 -33.56 33.20
N ARG A 128 29.80 -34.28 33.83
CA ARG A 128 29.40 -35.62 33.42
C ARG A 128 28.27 -35.49 32.39
N PHE A 129 28.64 -35.16 31.16
CA PHE A 129 27.77 -35.34 30.00
C PHE A 129 27.52 -36.83 29.74
#